data_AF-A0A9R1AEE6-F1
#
_entry.id   AF-A0A9R1AEE6-F1
#
_cell.length_a   1.000
_cell.length_b   1.000
_cell.length_c   1.000
_cell.angle_alpha   90.00
_cell.angle_beta   90.00
_cell.angle_gamma   90.00
#
_symmetry.space_group_name_H-M   'P 1'
#
loop_
_entity.id
_entity.type
_entity.pdbx_description
1 polymer ?
#
loop_
_entity_poly.entity_id
_entity_poly.type
_entity_poly.pdbx_seq_one_letter_code
_entity_poly.pdbx_strand_id
1 'polypeptide(L)'
;MQNVRPNSILHVVRTEVHLWPKAQRLPGKDKALRPPGAFRKRSDLSVKDGHVFLMEYCEERPLLLANAGMGARLCTYYQKTSPDDQTATSLRSNNHGLGTVLAIEPAGKSPFLGDVHSGSHQSCLETNMYRAPAFPHKVASTDYLLVRSPKGMLSLRRIDKLYAVGQQVNSCAEILYSISLGCSFLSLFFF
;
A
#
# COMPACT_ATOMS: atom_id res chain seq x y z
N MET A 1 -0.99 -4.81 28.38
CA MET A 1 -0.73 -3.81 27.33
C MET A 1 0.51 -3.03 27.75
N GLN A 2 1.55 -2.98 26.91
CA GLN A 2 2.84 -2.39 27.29
C GLN A 2 2.80 -0.86 27.22
N ASN A 3 3.04 -0.23 28.38
CA ASN A 3 3.18 1.22 28.59
C ASN A 3 4.46 1.76 27.95
N VAL A 4 4.49 1.91 26.63
CA VAL A 4 5.57 2.68 25.97
C VAL A 4 5.07 4.10 25.77
N ARG A 5 5.74 5.07 26.38
CA ARG A 5 5.40 6.49 26.21
C ARG A 5 5.67 6.91 24.76
N PRO A 6 4.86 7.82 24.18
CA PRO A 6 5.21 8.44 22.91
C PRO A 6 6.64 9.01 22.94
N ASN A 7 7.36 8.95 21.81
CA ASN A 7 8.76 9.39 21.69
C ASN A 7 9.78 8.62 22.55
N SER A 8 9.45 7.42 23.01
CA SER A 8 10.45 6.56 23.68
C SER A 8 11.54 6.14 22.70
N ILE A 9 12.80 6.39 23.06
CA ILE A 9 13.96 5.95 22.28
C ILE A 9 14.37 4.55 22.77
N LEU A 10 14.41 3.59 21.85
CA LEU A 10 14.91 2.25 22.12
C LEU A 10 16.35 2.13 21.60
N HIS A 11 17.30 1.97 22.52
CA HIS A 11 18.68 1.63 22.17
C HIS A 11 18.84 0.11 22.16
N VAL A 12 19.17 -0.45 20.99
CA VAL A 12 19.47 -1.88 20.82
C VAL A 12 20.96 -2.04 20.57
N VAL A 13 21.67 -2.67 21.51
CA VAL A 13 23.09 -3.01 21.37
C VAL A 13 23.22 -4.49 21.00
N ARG A 14 23.89 -4.76 19.88
CA ARG A 14 24.15 -6.11 19.36
C ARG A 14 25.54 -6.17 18.77
N THR A 15 26.16 -7.34 18.89
CA THR A 15 27.45 -7.66 18.29
C THR A 15 27.35 -7.84 16.78
N GLU A 16 26.20 -8.32 16.29
CA GLU A 16 25.96 -8.57 14.87
C GLU A 16 24.58 -8.08 14.44
N VAL A 17 24.51 -7.49 13.25
CA VAL A 17 23.26 -7.03 12.63
C VAL A 17 23.15 -7.65 11.24
N HIS A 18 22.05 -8.37 11.00
CA HIS A 18 21.81 -9.05 9.74
C HIS A 18 21.14 -8.10 8.75
N LEU A 19 21.88 -7.63 7.76
CA LEU A 19 21.35 -6.78 6.69
C LEU A 19 20.75 -7.63 5.58
N TRP A 20 19.48 -7.41 5.26
CA TRP A 20 18.82 -8.05 4.12
C TRP A 20 18.94 -7.17 2.87
N PRO A 21 19.12 -7.80 1.69
CA PRO A 21 19.26 -7.07 0.44
C PRO A 21 17.95 -6.35 0.08
N LYS A 22 18.10 -5.26 -0.66
CA LYS A 22 16.97 -4.63 -1.34
C LYS A 22 16.46 -5.60 -2.42
N ALA A 23 15.15 -5.63 -2.65
CA ALA A 23 14.62 -6.43 -3.74
C ALA A 23 15.12 -5.89 -5.08
N GLN A 24 15.60 -6.80 -5.93
CA GLN A 24 16.22 -6.45 -7.21
C GLN A 24 15.35 -6.80 -8.41
N ARG A 25 14.33 -7.65 -8.24
CA ARG A 25 13.54 -8.20 -9.36
C ARG A 25 12.07 -8.32 -9.00
N LEU A 26 11.23 -7.96 -9.96
CA LEU A 26 9.81 -8.27 -9.94
C LEU A 26 9.58 -9.75 -10.26
N PRO A 27 8.46 -10.34 -9.82
CA PRO A 27 8.06 -11.66 -10.26
C PRO A 27 7.94 -11.71 -11.80
N GLY A 28 8.35 -12.83 -12.41
CA GLY A 28 8.19 -13.04 -13.85
C GLY A 28 6.73 -13.04 -14.29
N LYS A 29 6.46 -12.75 -15.57
CA LYS A 29 5.12 -12.57 -16.14
C LYS A 29 4.18 -13.78 -15.94
N ASP A 30 4.73 -14.98 -15.82
CA ASP A 30 3.95 -16.22 -15.67
C ASP A 30 3.58 -16.54 -14.22
N LYS A 31 4.04 -15.74 -13.25
CA LYS A 31 3.71 -15.94 -11.84
C LYS A 31 2.44 -15.19 -11.47
N ALA A 32 1.59 -15.84 -10.67
CA ALA A 32 0.47 -15.15 -10.03
C ALA A 32 0.98 -13.97 -9.20
N LEU A 33 0.37 -12.79 -9.41
CA LEU A 33 0.74 -11.55 -8.71
C LEU A 33 -0.20 -11.20 -7.55
N ARG A 34 -1.34 -11.90 -7.44
CA ARG A 34 -2.36 -11.65 -6.42
C ARG A 34 -2.59 -12.87 -5.53
N PRO A 35 -2.92 -12.68 -4.23
CA PRO A 35 -3.46 -13.74 -3.40
C PRO A 35 -4.73 -14.36 -4.00
N PRO A 36 -5.03 -15.64 -3.71
CA PRO A 36 -4.20 -16.57 -2.94
C PRO A 36 -3.05 -17.18 -3.77
N GLY A 37 -3.04 -16.99 -5.10
CA GLY A 37 -2.11 -17.66 -5.99
C GLY A 37 -0.64 -17.29 -5.79
N ALA A 38 -0.37 -16.01 -5.51
CA ALA A 38 0.98 -15.45 -5.33
C ALA A 38 1.62 -15.79 -3.98
N PHE A 39 0.80 -15.94 -2.93
CA PHE A 39 1.24 -16.12 -1.55
C PHE A 39 0.45 -17.27 -0.93
N ARG A 40 1.01 -18.48 -0.98
CA ARG A 40 0.30 -19.71 -0.57
C ARG A 40 0.64 -20.11 0.86
N LYS A 41 1.83 -19.75 1.32
CA LYS A 41 2.35 -20.09 2.65
C LYS A 41 2.64 -18.81 3.43
N ARG A 42 2.62 -18.91 4.77
CA ARG A 42 3.00 -17.78 5.66
C ARG A 42 4.42 -17.27 5.41
N SER A 43 5.33 -18.15 5.00
CA SER A 43 6.70 -17.78 4.62
C SER A 43 6.75 -16.80 3.45
N ASP A 44 5.76 -16.85 2.55
CA ASP A 44 5.70 -16.01 1.36
C ASP A 44 5.30 -14.57 1.71
N LEU A 45 4.69 -14.34 2.88
CA LEU A 45 4.38 -13.02 3.42
C LEU A 45 5.57 -12.41 4.20
N SER A 46 6.71 -13.11 4.25
CA SER A 46 7.90 -12.62 4.93
C SER A 46 8.48 -11.42 4.20
N VAL A 47 8.86 -10.40 4.96
CA VAL A 47 9.61 -9.25 4.43
C VAL A 47 11.10 -9.57 4.23
N LYS A 48 11.46 -10.81 3.89
CA LYS A 48 12.85 -11.21 3.58
C LYS A 48 13.21 -10.91 2.13
N ASP A 49 12.25 -11.12 1.26
CA ASP A 49 12.29 -10.96 -0.19
C ASP A 49 11.18 -10.00 -0.66
N GLY A 50 11.15 -9.68 -1.96
CA GLY A 50 10.15 -8.78 -2.57
C GLY A 50 10.30 -7.29 -2.21
N HIS A 51 9.68 -6.38 -2.94
CA HIS A 51 9.78 -4.95 -2.63
C HIS A 51 8.90 -4.57 -1.42
N VAL A 52 9.43 -3.71 -0.55
CA VAL A 52 8.75 -3.22 0.66
C VAL A 52 8.28 -1.78 0.47
N PHE A 53 6.97 -1.61 0.51
CA PHE A 53 6.30 -0.32 0.43
C PHE A 53 5.75 -0.01 1.82
N LEU A 54 6.08 1.16 2.35
CA LEU A 54 5.42 1.70 3.53
C LEU A 54 4.24 2.57 3.09
N MET A 55 3.08 2.28 3.67
CA MET A 55 1.84 3.02 3.48
C MET A 55 1.48 3.66 4.82
N GLU A 56 1.83 4.93 4.99
CA GLU A 56 1.60 5.70 6.22
C GLU A 56 0.24 6.39 6.11
N TYR A 57 -0.71 6.05 6.99
CA TYR A 57 -2.03 6.66 6.97
C TYR A 57 -2.00 8.01 7.69
N CYS A 58 -2.53 9.04 7.04
CA CYS A 58 -2.69 10.36 7.65
C CYS A 58 -3.82 10.40 8.70
N GLU A 59 -4.78 9.48 8.60
CA GLU A 59 -5.84 9.33 9.59
C GLU A 59 -5.30 8.66 10.86
N GLU A 60 -5.52 9.26 12.03
CA GLU A 60 -5.14 8.65 13.32
C GLU A 60 -5.84 7.31 13.54
N ARG A 61 -7.09 7.20 13.08
CA ARG A 61 -7.94 6.01 13.20
C ARG A 61 -8.60 5.70 11.86
N PRO A 62 -7.88 5.07 10.91
CA PRO A 62 -8.45 4.70 9.62
C PRO A 62 -9.63 3.76 9.82
N LEU A 63 -10.71 3.96 9.05
CA LEU A 63 -11.96 3.20 9.22
C LEU A 63 -11.75 1.70 9.00
N LEU A 64 -10.96 1.35 7.98
CA LEU A 64 -10.70 -0.03 7.58
C LEU A 64 -9.19 -0.24 7.39
N LEU A 65 -8.63 -1.26 8.04
CA LEU A 65 -7.24 -1.65 7.90
C LEU A 65 -7.13 -3.09 7.40
N ALA A 66 -6.15 -3.32 6.52
CA ALA A 66 -5.87 -4.64 6.00
C ALA A 66 -5.15 -5.48 7.07
N ASN A 67 -5.62 -6.72 7.26
CA ASN A 67 -4.90 -7.72 8.05
C ASN A 67 -3.73 -8.31 7.27
N ALA A 68 -2.78 -8.93 7.97
CA ALA A 68 -1.66 -9.63 7.35
C ALA A 68 -2.17 -10.68 6.33
N GLY A 69 -1.63 -10.63 5.11
CA GLY A 69 -2.01 -11.52 4.00
C GLY A 69 -3.16 -11.01 3.12
N MET A 70 -3.86 -9.94 3.52
CA MET A 70 -4.79 -9.26 2.62
C MET A 70 -4.02 -8.50 1.54
N GLY A 71 -4.55 -8.53 0.31
CA GLY A 71 -3.96 -7.84 -0.83
C GLY A 71 -4.54 -6.44 -1.01
N ALA A 72 -3.69 -5.52 -1.47
CA ALA A 72 -4.09 -4.21 -1.96
C ALA A 72 -3.44 -3.94 -3.33
N ARG A 73 -4.04 -3.07 -4.12
CA ARG A 73 -3.51 -2.63 -5.40
C ARG A 73 -3.08 -1.18 -5.29
N LEU A 74 -1.79 -0.93 -5.50
CA LEU A 74 -1.29 0.43 -5.77
C LEU A 74 -1.53 0.74 -7.24
N CYS A 75 -2.42 1.69 -7.51
CA CYS A 75 -2.71 2.15 -8.85
C CYS A 75 -2.49 3.65 -9.01
N THR A 76 -2.30 4.10 -10.24
CA THR A 76 -2.23 5.51 -10.61
C THR A 76 -3.28 5.79 -11.67
N TYR A 77 -4.27 6.58 -11.32
CA TYR A 77 -5.29 7.03 -12.27
C TYR A 77 -4.76 8.22 -13.04
N TYR A 78 -4.85 8.20 -14.37
CA TYR A 78 -4.48 9.30 -15.25
C TYR A 78 -5.71 9.75 -16.04
N GLN A 79 -6.07 11.02 -15.95
CA GLN A 79 -7.16 11.61 -16.73
C GLN A 79 -6.64 12.00 -18.10
N LYS A 80 -7.14 11.34 -19.16
CA LYS A 80 -6.75 11.67 -20.53
C LYS A 80 -7.17 13.07 -20.92
N THR A 81 -6.33 13.73 -21.72
CA THR A 81 -6.62 15.03 -22.32
C THR A 81 -7.53 14.93 -23.54
N SER A 82 -7.38 13.86 -24.31
CA SER A 82 -8.20 13.51 -25.47
C SER A 82 -8.34 11.98 -25.57
N PRO A 83 -9.29 11.46 -26.36
CA PRO A 83 -9.45 10.01 -26.54
C PRO A 83 -8.17 9.31 -27.04
N ASP A 84 -7.39 10.01 -27.88
CA ASP A 84 -6.16 9.54 -28.50
C ASP A 84 -4.90 9.70 -27.63
N ASP A 85 -5.03 10.26 -26.43
CA ASP A 85 -3.92 10.50 -25.50
C ASP A 85 -3.26 9.18 -25.04
N GLN A 86 -2.01 8.98 -25.45
CA GLN A 86 -1.19 7.80 -25.14
C GLN A 86 -0.34 7.94 -23.88
N THR A 87 -0.44 9.04 -23.14
CA THR A 87 0.39 9.33 -21.96
C THR A 87 0.25 8.25 -20.88
N ALA A 88 -0.95 7.69 -20.70
CA ALA A 88 -1.18 6.57 -19.78
C ALA A 88 -0.32 5.34 -20.13
N THR A 89 -0.14 5.05 -21.43
CA THR A 89 0.69 3.94 -21.91
C THR A 89 2.17 4.20 -21.60
N SER A 90 2.63 5.43 -21.81
CA SER A 90 4.00 5.85 -21.47
C SER A 90 4.27 5.75 -19.97
N LEU A 91 3.31 6.17 -19.12
CA LEU A 91 3.39 6.06 -17.66
C LEU A 91 3.46 4.60 -17.20
N ARG A 92 2.76 3.67 -17.86
CA ARG A 92 2.87 2.23 -17.56
C ARG A 92 4.28 1.71 -17.77
N SER A 93 4.93 2.13 -18.85
CA SER A 93 6.30 1.74 -19.17
C SER A 93 7.30 2.28 -18.14
N ASN A 94 7.12 3.54 -17.73
CA ASN A 94 8.05 4.24 -16.84
C ASN A 94 7.97 3.83 -15.36
N ASN A 95 6.90 3.18 -14.91
CA ASN A 95 6.70 2.88 -13.49
C ASN A 95 7.60 1.73 -12.97
N HIS A 96 8.62 1.31 -13.73
CA HIS A 96 9.53 0.20 -13.38
C HIS A 96 8.78 -1.09 -12.94
N GLY A 97 7.52 -1.25 -13.39
CA GLY A 97 6.62 -2.33 -12.99
C GLY A 97 6.04 -2.26 -11.56
N LEU A 98 6.21 -1.16 -10.83
CA LEU A 98 5.77 -0.99 -9.45
C LEU A 98 4.42 -0.26 -9.36
N GLY A 99 3.33 -1.04 -9.40
CA GLY A 99 1.96 -0.52 -9.40
C GLY A 99 1.36 -0.44 -10.80
N THR A 100 0.04 -0.17 -10.88
CA THR A 100 -0.70 -0.23 -12.15
C THR A 100 -1.26 1.12 -12.56
N VAL A 101 -1.05 1.57 -13.80
CA VAL A 101 -1.66 2.81 -14.29
C VAL A 101 -3.00 2.51 -14.95
N LEU A 102 -4.03 3.27 -14.60
CA LEU A 102 -5.39 3.18 -15.14
C LEU A 102 -5.72 4.52 -15.83
N ALA A 103 -6.16 4.45 -17.09
CA ALA A 103 -6.59 5.64 -17.81
C ALA A 103 -8.08 5.90 -17.51
N ILE A 104 -8.41 7.16 -17.29
CA ILE A 104 -9.79 7.66 -17.25
C ILE A 104 -10.00 8.42 -18.56
N GLU A 105 -11.07 8.08 -19.27
CA GLU A 105 -11.44 8.77 -20.51
C GLU A 105 -11.85 10.23 -20.22
N PRO A 106 -11.75 11.16 -21.20
CA PRO A 106 -12.03 12.58 -20.95
C PRO A 106 -13.41 12.87 -20.36
N ALA A 107 -14.43 12.08 -20.74
CA ALA A 107 -15.79 12.16 -20.19
C ALA A 107 -16.04 11.20 -19.01
N GLY A 108 -15.02 10.45 -18.58
CA GLY A 108 -15.08 9.52 -17.48
C GLY A 108 -15.13 10.22 -16.13
N LYS A 109 -15.81 9.60 -15.15
CA LYS A 109 -15.88 10.11 -13.78
C LYS A 109 -14.64 9.73 -12.98
N SER A 110 -14.22 10.64 -12.10
CA SER A 110 -13.17 10.38 -11.13
C SER A 110 -13.56 9.24 -10.17
N PRO A 111 -12.63 8.34 -9.79
CA PRO A 111 -12.88 7.29 -8.80
C PRO A 111 -12.84 7.81 -7.35
N PHE A 112 -12.57 9.10 -7.14
CA PHE A 112 -12.50 9.76 -5.84
C PHE A 112 -13.67 10.74 -5.68
N LEU A 113 -13.83 11.29 -4.47
CA LEU A 113 -14.80 12.38 -4.22
C LEU A 113 -14.43 13.68 -4.97
N GLY A 114 -13.14 13.88 -5.26
CA GLY A 114 -12.65 15.01 -6.05
C GLY A 114 -12.25 14.60 -7.46
N ASP A 115 -12.18 15.57 -8.37
CA ASP A 115 -11.81 15.34 -9.76
C ASP A 115 -10.30 15.19 -9.94
N VAL A 116 -9.92 14.29 -10.85
CA VAL A 116 -8.55 14.26 -11.41
C VAL A 116 -8.58 15.11 -12.67
N HIS A 117 -7.88 16.25 -12.66
CA HIS A 117 -7.86 17.18 -13.77
C HIS A 117 -7.29 16.53 -15.05
N SER A 118 -7.79 16.97 -16.21
CA SER A 118 -7.29 16.58 -17.53
C SER A 118 -5.76 16.68 -17.61
N GLY A 119 -5.10 15.63 -18.08
CA GLY A 119 -3.63 15.52 -18.16
C GLY A 119 -2.92 15.26 -16.82
N SER A 120 -3.66 15.16 -15.72
CA SER A 120 -3.11 14.91 -14.39
C SER A 120 -3.26 13.45 -13.99
N HIS A 121 -2.55 13.06 -12.93
CA HIS A 121 -2.65 11.73 -12.35
C HIS A 121 -2.68 11.74 -10.83
N GLN A 122 -3.31 10.73 -10.25
CA GLN A 122 -3.41 10.52 -8.82
C GLN A 122 -3.15 9.06 -8.48
N SER A 123 -2.14 8.80 -7.64
CA SER A 123 -1.91 7.47 -7.08
C SER A 123 -2.96 7.15 -6.01
N CYS A 124 -3.28 5.87 -5.88
CA CYS A 124 -4.35 5.35 -5.03
C CYS A 124 -3.97 3.98 -4.48
N LEU A 125 -4.26 3.79 -3.20
CA LEU A 125 -4.33 2.49 -2.58
C LEU A 125 -5.77 1.97 -2.71
N GLU A 126 -5.95 0.91 -3.49
CA GLU A 126 -7.25 0.28 -3.71
C GLU A 126 -7.29 -1.10 -3.07
N THR A 127 -8.34 -1.33 -2.28
CA THR A 127 -8.69 -2.63 -1.71
C THR A 127 -10.13 -2.97 -2.09
N ASN A 128 -10.61 -4.16 -1.71
CA ASN A 128 -12.04 -4.48 -1.85
C ASN A 128 -12.92 -3.64 -0.90
N MET A 129 -12.33 -3.02 0.12
CA MET A 129 -13.04 -2.34 1.20
C MET A 129 -13.11 -0.81 1.01
N TYR A 130 -12.03 -0.23 0.48
CA TYR A 130 -11.90 1.21 0.30
C TYR A 130 -10.90 1.55 -0.82
N ARG A 131 -10.98 2.80 -1.29
CA ARG A 131 -9.94 3.49 -2.05
C ARG A 131 -9.44 4.68 -1.25
N ALA A 132 -8.15 4.96 -1.30
CA ALA A 132 -7.58 6.15 -0.67
C ALA A 132 -6.52 6.75 -1.59
N PRO A 133 -6.49 8.09 -1.80
CA PRO A 133 -5.42 8.73 -2.53
C PRO A 133 -4.09 8.49 -1.79
N ALA A 134 -3.05 8.18 -2.55
CA ALA A 134 -1.71 7.91 -2.03
C ALA A 134 -0.71 8.89 -2.66
N PHE A 135 0.19 9.43 -1.86
CA PHE A 135 1.17 10.44 -2.27
C PHE A 135 2.58 9.91 -2.03
N PRO A 136 3.44 9.79 -3.05
CA PRO A 136 4.79 9.27 -2.87
C PRO A 136 5.68 10.25 -2.10
N HIS A 137 6.41 9.74 -1.11
CA HIS A 137 7.41 10.50 -0.36
C HIS A 137 8.81 9.88 -0.50
N LYS A 138 9.83 10.71 -0.30
CA LYS A 138 11.22 10.25 -0.27
C LYS A 138 11.49 9.54 1.07
N VAL A 139 11.94 8.30 0.99
CA VAL A 139 12.45 7.56 2.15
C VAL A 139 13.75 8.22 2.62
N ALA A 140 13.86 8.57 3.91
CA ALA A 140 15.09 9.12 4.45
C ALA A 140 16.20 8.06 4.44
N SER A 141 17.43 8.47 4.14
CA SER A 141 18.57 7.53 4.05
C SER A 141 18.94 6.86 5.38
N THR A 142 18.49 7.46 6.47
CA THR A 142 18.65 7.05 7.87
C THR A 142 17.63 5.98 8.29
N ASP A 143 16.56 5.80 7.53
CA ASP A 143 15.43 4.99 7.96
C ASP A 143 15.55 3.57 7.43
N TYR A 144 15.34 2.61 8.32
CA TYR A 144 15.41 1.19 8.06
C TYR A 144 14.25 0.47 8.74
N LEU A 145 13.81 -0.63 8.13
CA LEU A 145 12.89 -1.55 8.77
C LEU A 145 13.68 -2.52 9.66
N LEU A 146 13.43 -2.48 10.97
CA LEU A 146 13.91 -3.50 11.91
C LEU A 146 12.90 -4.64 11.97
N VAL A 147 13.31 -5.82 11.51
CA VAL A 147 12.50 -7.03 11.48
C VAL A 147 12.92 -7.96 12.61
N ARG A 148 11.98 -8.32 13.49
CA ARG A 148 12.18 -9.33 14.52
C ARG A 148 11.48 -10.63 14.14
N SER A 149 12.25 -11.70 13.98
CA SER A 149 11.67 -13.03 13.74
C SER A 149 11.03 -13.60 15.02
N PRO A 150 10.14 -14.60 14.90
CA PRO A 150 9.58 -15.31 16.06
C PRO A 150 10.64 -15.95 16.98
N LYS A 151 11.80 -16.32 16.43
CA LYS A 151 12.95 -16.85 17.20
C LYS A 151 13.80 -15.75 17.87
N GLY A 152 13.39 -14.48 17.76
CA GLY A 152 14.08 -13.34 18.37
C GLY A 152 15.24 -12.76 17.55
N MET A 153 15.60 -13.36 16.41
CA MET A 153 16.61 -12.81 15.51
C MET A 153 16.17 -11.45 14.94
N LEU A 154 17.08 -10.48 14.96
CA LEU A 154 16.88 -9.13 14.43
C LEU A 154 17.58 -8.99 13.07
N SER A 155 16.89 -8.37 12.13
CA SER A 155 17.44 -8.08 10.80
C SER A 155 17.03 -6.68 10.36
N LEU A 156 17.89 -6.02 9.60
CA LEU A 156 17.63 -4.70 9.03
C LEU A 156 17.36 -4.81 7.55
N ARG A 157 16.38 -4.04 7.07
CA ARG A 157 16.02 -3.98 5.65
C ARG A 157 15.78 -2.55 5.19
N ARG A 158 16.18 -2.26 3.95
CA ARG A 158 15.85 -0.99 3.29
C ARG A 158 14.38 -0.96 2.88
N ILE A 159 13.76 0.21 3.02
CA ILE A 159 12.42 0.49 2.49
C ILE A 159 12.56 0.91 1.02
N ASP A 160 11.73 0.33 0.13
CA ASP A 160 11.81 0.63 -1.31
C ASP A 160 11.07 1.93 -1.65
N LYS A 161 9.88 2.10 -1.09
CA LYS A 161 8.99 3.25 -1.33
C LYS A 161 8.20 3.59 -0.07
N LEU A 162 7.90 4.87 0.11
CA LEU A 162 7.02 5.39 1.15
C LEU A 162 5.90 6.19 0.48
N TYR A 163 4.68 5.97 0.94
CA TYR A 163 3.51 6.74 0.53
C TYR A 163 2.76 7.24 1.76
N ALA A 164 2.34 8.49 1.73
CA ALA A 164 1.31 9.01 2.62
C ALA A 164 -0.06 8.66 2.02
N VAL A 165 -0.91 8.00 2.80
CA VAL A 165 -2.27 7.57 2.42
C VAL A 165 -3.26 8.55 3.04
N GLY A 166 -4.02 9.21 2.17
CA GLY A 166 -5.06 10.15 2.57
C GLY A 166 -6.34 9.47 3.04
N GLN A 167 -7.42 10.24 3.05
CA GLN A 167 -8.72 9.80 3.55
C GLN A 167 -9.28 8.61 2.77
N GLN A 168 -9.80 7.64 3.52
CA GLN A 168 -10.45 6.47 2.93
C GLN A 168 -11.82 6.83 2.39
N VAL A 169 -12.07 6.45 1.14
CA VAL A 169 -13.38 6.51 0.49
C VAL A 169 -13.86 5.08 0.30
N ASN A 170 -14.96 4.73 0.94
CA ASN A 170 -15.49 3.37 0.89
C ASN A 170 -15.95 3.05 -0.54
N SER A 171 -15.35 2.03 -1.14
CA SER A 171 -15.71 1.57 -2.49
C SER A 171 -17.10 0.93 -2.54
N CYS A 172 -17.66 0.58 -1.37
CA CYS A 172 -19.01 0.07 -1.17
C CYS A 172 -20.02 1.17 -0.73
N ALA A 173 -19.91 2.38 -1.25
CA ALA A 173 -20.89 3.44 -0.95
C ALA A 173 -22.34 3.06 -1.32
N GLU A 174 -22.57 2.13 -2.26
CA GLU A 174 -23.92 1.58 -2.50
C GLU A 174 -24.41 0.62 -1.39
N ILE A 175 -23.53 -0.03 -0.64
CA ILE A 175 -23.91 -0.96 0.42
C ILE A 175 -24.10 -0.23 1.77
N LEU A 176 -23.40 0.87 2.01
CA LEU A 176 -23.52 1.64 3.25
C LEU A 176 -24.86 2.35 3.43
N TYR A 177 -25.55 2.72 2.35
CA TYR A 177 -26.95 3.16 2.44
C TYR A 177 -27.88 2.05 2.97
N SER A 178 -27.52 0.79 2.78
CA SER A 178 -28.26 -0.36 3.32
C SER A 178 -27.83 -0.71 4.76
N ILE A 179 -26.54 -0.51 5.10
CA ILE A 179 -26.01 -0.84 6.45
C ILE A 179 -26.38 0.22 7.51
N SER A 180 -26.77 1.43 7.11
CA SER A 180 -27.38 2.42 8.03
C SER A 180 -28.67 1.90 8.69
N LEU A 181 -29.29 0.84 8.14
CA LEU A 181 -30.39 0.11 8.76
C LEU A 181 -29.85 -1.16 9.44
N GLY A 182 -29.11 -0.95 10.53
CA GLY A 182 -28.95 -1.94 11.59
C GLY A 182 -28.07 -3.15 11.27
N CYS A 183 -26.77 -3.06 11.57
CA CYS A 183 -26.00 -4.19 12.06
C CYS A 183 -24.71 -3.71 12.73
N SER A 184 -24.69 -3.81 14.05
CA SER A 184 -23.50 -3.63 14.88
C SER A 184 -22.50 -4.76 14.58
N PHE A 185 -21.26 -4.43 14.20
CA PHE A 185 -20.16 -5.40 14.24
C PHE A 185 -19.04 -4.91 15.16
N LEU A 186 -18.75 -5.80 16.12
CA LEU A 186 -17.74 -5.73 17.14
C LEU A 186 -16.34 -5.86 16.49
N SER A 187 -15.55 -4.78 16.50
CA SER A 187 -14.11 -4.85 16.19
C SER A 187 -13.37 -5.57 17.31
N LEU A 188 -12.80 -6.74 17.02
CA LEU A 188 -11.80 -7.36 17.88
C LEU A 188 -10.45 -7.32 17.19
N PHE A 189 -9.60 -6.39 17.63
CA PHE A 189 -8.18 -6.33 17.30
C PHE A 189 -7.43 -7.43 18.06
N PHE A 190 -6.48 -8.09 17.40
CA PHE A 190 -5.33 -8.66 18.11
C PHE A 190 -4.03 -8.36 17.36
N PHE A 191 -3.04 -7.94 18.14
CA PHE A 191 -1.63 -7.75 17.78
C PHE A 191 -0.93 -9.07 17.46
#